data_AF-A0A368X7J7-F1
#
_entry.id   AF-A0A368X7J7-F1
#
_cell.length_a   1.000
_cell.length_b   1.000
_cell.length_c   1.000
_cell.angle_alpha   90.00
_cell.angle_beta   90.00
_cell.angle_gamma   90.00
#
_symmetry.space_group_name_H-M   'P 1'
#
loop_
_entity.id
_entity.type
_entity.pdbx_description
1 polymer ?
#
loop_
_entity_poly.entity_id
_entity_poly.type
_entity_poly.pdbx_seq_one_letter_code
_entity_poly.pdbx_strand_id
1 'polypeptide(L)' 'MGRSTPVRQLYCSKCKEKWHRMYQQSNFNPVYWRWFNVGVIEDRGHKALVRCFSCGHEYLSSSVAAQRALDSIRHRKRTK' A
#
# COMPACT_ATOMS: atom_id res chain seq x y z
N MET A 1 -27.39 3.95 2.80
CA MET A 1 -26.19 3.14 3.09
C MET A 1 -25.07 3.59 2.17
N GLY A 2 -24.22 4.53 2.63
CA GLY A 2 -23.13 5.05 1.81
C GLY A 2 -22.11 3.94 1.56
N ARG A 3 -22.00 3.47 0.31
CA ARG A 3 -20.92 2.58 -0.12
C ARG A 3 -19.61 3.32 0.15
N SER A 4 -18.96 3.01 1.28
CA SER A 4 -17.62 3.48 1.59
C SER A 4 -16.76 3.13 0.38
N THR A 5 -16.34 4.15 -0.36
CA THR A 5 -15.43 3.97 -1.49
C THR A 5 -14.25 3.17 -0.93
N PRO A 6 -13.90 2.00 -1.51
CA PRO A 6 -12.78 1.24 -1.00
C PRO A 6 -11.58 2.20 -1.00
N VAL A 7 -11.07 2.50 0.20
CA VAL A 7 -9.91 3.37 0.37
C VAL A 7 -8.86 2.82 -0.58
N ARG A 8 -8.47 3.60 -1.61
CA ARG A 8 -7.50 3.16 -2.62
C ARG A 8 -6.26 2.65 -1.89
N GLN A 9 -6.15 1.34 -1.74
CA GLN A 9 -5.08 0.72 -0.98
C GLN A 9 -3.78 0.90 -1.74
N LEU A 10 -2.69 1.12 -1.02
CA LEU A 10 -1.37 1.16 -1.63
C LEU A 10 -1.07 -0.23 -2.19
N TYR A 11 -0.50 -0.27 -3.40
CA TYR A 11 -0.09 -1.51 -4.02
C TYR A 11 1.18 -1.33 -4.83
N CYS A 12 1.94 -2.41 -5.00
CA CYS A 12 3.12 -2.42 -5.84
C CYS A 12 2.73 -2.75 -7.29
N SER A 13 2.96 -1.82 -8.22
CA SER A 13 2.69 -2.00 -9.65
C SER A 13 3.45 -3.19 -10.27
N LYS A 14 4.72 -3.37 -9.90
CA LYS A 14 5.55 -4.49 -10.39
C LYS A 14 5.02 -5.86 -9.96
N CYS A 15 4.50 -5.93 -8.75
CA CYS A 15 3.95 -7.17 -8.18
C CYS A 15 2.50 -7.40 -8.60
N LYS A 16 1.76 -6.34 -8.93
CA LYS A 16 0.32 -6.38 -9.21
C LYS A 16 -0.01 -7.40 -10.28
N GLU A 17 0.60 -7.33 -11.45
CA GLU A 17 0.24 -8.19 -12.57
C GLU A 17 0.47 -9.68 -12.26
N LYS A 18 1.67 -10.02 -11.77
CA LYS A 18 2.03 -11.39 -11.39
C LYS A 18 1.02 -11.98 -10.40
N TRP A 19 0.79 -11.28 -9.30
CA TRP A 19 -0.04 -11.81 -8.23
C TRP A 19 -1.54 -11.74 -8.56
N HIS A 20 -1.99 -10.73 -9.30
CA HIS A 20 -3.38 -10.63 -9.78
C HIS A 20 -3.72 -11.80 -10.72
N ARG A 21 -2.78 -12.20 -11.58
CA ARG A 21 -2.93 -13.40 -12.40
C ARG A 21 -3.05 -14.66 -11.56
N MET A 22 -2.20 -14.83 -10.54
CA MET A 22 -2.30 -15.98 -9.61
C MET A 22 -3.63 -15.98 -8.84
N TYR A 23 -4.08 -14.81 -8.39
CA TYR A 23 -5.37 -14.63 -7.73
C TYR A 23 -6.53 -15.11 -8.61
N GLN A 24 -6.57 -14.68 -9.88
CA GLN A 24 -7.58 -15.13 -10.83
C GLN A 24 -7.53 -16.65 -11.09
N GLN A 25 -6.32 -17.21 -11.25
CA GLN A 25 -6.14 -18.66 -11.48
C GLN A 25 -6.52 -19.52 -10.27
N SER A 26 -6.40 -18.97 -9.07
CA SER A 26 -6.67 -19.68 -7.80
C SER A 26 -8.14 -19.66 -7.36
N ASN A 27 -9.07 -19.33 -8.26
CA ASN A 27 -10.46 -19.06 -7.91
C ASN A 27 -10.58 -17.98 -6.81
N PHE A 28 -9.85 -16.88 -6.98
CA PHE A 28 -9.90 -15.71 -6.10
C PHE A 28 -9.44 -15.98 -4.66
N ASN A 29 -8.38 -16.78 -4.46
CA ASN A 29 -7.82 -17.03 -3.13
C ASN A 29 -7.08 -15.78 -2.59
N PRO A 30 -7.48 -15.24 -1.41
CA PRO A 30 -6.90 -14.02 -0.85
C PRO A 30 -5.41 -14.11 -0.50
N VAL A 31 -4.83 -15.32 -0.40
CA VAL A 31 -3.38 -15.50 -0.16
C VAL A 31 -2.51 -14.79 -1.21
N TYR A 32 -3.05 -14.55 -2.40
CA TYR A 32 -2.36 -13.90 -3.50
C TYR A 32 -2.46 -12.38 -3.48
N TRP A 33 -3.13 -11.75 -2.50
CA TRP A 33 -3.20 -10.29 -2.31
C TRP A 33 -1.85 -9.63 -1.93
N ARG A 34 -0.74 -10.28 -2.24
CA ARG A 34 0.64 -9.85 -1.99
C ARG A 34 1.04 -8.58 -2.73
N TRP A 35 0.24 -8.11 -3.69
CA TRP A 35 0.45 -6.80 -4.29
C TRP A 35 0.08 -5.65 -3.35
N PHE A 36 -0.75 -5.89 -2.34
CA PHE A 36 -1.04 -4.95 -1.25
C PHE A 36 -0.03 -5.03 -0.10
N ASN A 37 0.95 -5.94 -0.17
CA ASN A 37 2.01 -6.08 0.83
C ASN A 37 3.06 -4.96 0.68
N VAL A 38 2.63 -3.74 0.91
CA VAL A 38 3.42 -2.52 0.83
C VAL A 38 3.24 -1.70 2.11
N GLY A 39 4.26 -0.94 2.49
CA GLY A 39 4.23 -0.08 3.67
C GLY A 39 4.86 1.27 3.40
N VAL A 40 4.36 2.31 4.07
CA VAL A 40 5.04 3.61 4.13
C VAL A 40 6.23 3.48 5.07
N ILE A 41 7.43 3.75 4.55
CA ILE A 41 8.68 3.64 5.32
C ILE A 41 9.24 5.01 5.71
N GLU A 42 8.96 6.05 4.92
CA GLU A 42 9.53 7.38 5.17
C GLU A 42 8.62 8.51 4.68
N ASP A 43 8.70 9.63 5.39
CA ASP A 43 8.05 10.88 5.03
C ASP A 43 9.00 11.76 4.20
N ARG A 44 8.61 12.08 2.95
CA ARG A 44 9.37 12.96 2.05
C ARG A 44 8.60 14.27 1.85
N GLY A 45 8.18 14.88 2.96
CA GLY A 45 7.44 16.13 2.98
C GLY A 45 5.98 16.00 2.52
N HIS A 46 5.75 16.16 1.21
CA HIS A 46 4.42 16.07 0.59
C HIS A 46 4.09 14.69 0.00
N LYS A 47 5.04 13.75 0.05
CA LYS A 47 4.88 12.39 -0.49
C LYS A 47 5.37 11.36 0.52
N ALA A 48 4.75 10.19 0.51
CA ALA A 48 5.21 9.03 1.25
C ALA A 48 6.15 8.20 0.39
N LEU A 49 7.29 7.80 0.95
CA LEU A 49 8.07 6.70 0.38
C LEU A 49 7.42 5.38 0.78
N VAL A 50 6.92 4.67 -0.22
CA VAL A 50 6.25 3.37 -0.06
C VAL A 50 7.17 2.28 -0.56
N ARG A 51 7.33 1.22 0.23
CA ARG A 51 8.12 0.04 -0.12
C ARG A 51 7.25 -1.19 -0.20
N CYS A 52 7.45 -1.99 -1.24
CA CYS A 52 6.88 -3.33 -1.34
C CYS A 52 7.69 -4.32 -0.51
N PHE A 53 7.05 -5.03 0.41
CA PHE A 53 7.71 -6.08 1.20
C PHE A 53 7.86 -7.40 0.44
N SER A 54 7.12 -7.56 -0.68
CA SER A 54 7.23 -8.76 -1.52
C SER A 54 8.43 -8.73 -2.48
N CYS A 55 8.77 -7.56 -3.04
CA CYS A 55 9.85 -7.45 -4.04
C CYS A 55 10.87 -6.33 -3.75
N GLY A 56 10.70 -5.58 -2.66
CA GLY A 56 11.60 -4.49 -2.31
C GLY A 56 11.45 -3.21 -3.13
N HIS A 57 10.57 -3.16 -4.14
CA HIS A 57 10.40 -1.97 -4.97
C HIS A 57 9.87 -0.78 -4.16
N GLU A 58 10.56 0.34 -4.26
CA GLU A 58 10.21 1.60 -3.62
C GLU A 58 9.65 2.61 -4.63
N TYR A 59 8.63 3.36 -4.22
CA TYR A 59 8.02 4.41 -5.03
C TYR A 59 7.44 5.51 -4.15
N LEU A 60 7.32 6.72 -4.70
CA LEU A 60 6.69 7.84 -4.01
C LEU A 60 5.19 7.84 -4.28
N SER A 61 4.38 8.01 -3.24
CA SER A 61 2.93 8.13 -3.35
C SER A 61 2.40 9.35 -2.60
N SER A 62 1.59 10.14 -3.29
CA SER A 62 0.76 11.22 -2.71
C SER A 62 -0.69 10.80 -2.51
N SER A 63 -0.99 9.50 -2.58
CA SER A 63 -2.36 9.00 -2.42
C SER A 63 -2.89 9.27 -1.02
N VAL A 64 -4.21 9.45 -0.88
CA VAL A 64 -4.86 9.64 0.43
C VAL A 64 -4.52 8.52 1.42
N ALA A 65 -4.40 7.28 0.96
CA ALA A 65 -3.98 6.15 1.81
C ALA A 65 -2.52 6.27 2.31
N ALA A 66 -1.62 6.74 1.44
CA ALA A 66 -0.24 7.04 1.82
C ALA A 66 -0.19 8.17 2.85
N GLN A 67 -1.00 9.22 2.67
CA GLN A 67 -1.04 10.35 3.58
C GLN A 67 -1.56 9.95 4.96
N ARG A 68 -2.66 9.18 5.03
CA ARG A 68 -3.18 8.64 6.32
C ARG A 68 -2.16 7.78 7.06
N ALA A 69 -1.39 6.96 6.34
CA ALA A 69 -0.31 6.17 6.91
C ALA A 69 0.84 7.06 7.41
N LEU A 70 1.21 8.11 6.66
CA LEU A 70 2.19 9.11 7.10
C LEU A 70 1.74 9.83 8.37
N ASP A 71 0.49 10.28 8.43
CA ASP A 71 -0.04 10.98 9.61
C ASP A 71 0.01 10.08 10.84
N SER A 72 -0.31 8.79 10.68
CA SER A 72 -0.16 7.79 11.75
C SER A 72 1.30 7.65 12.23
N ILE A 73 2.27 7.71 11.31
CA ILE A 73 3.71 7.67 11.65
C ILE A 73 4.15 8.97 12.34
N ARG A 74 3.71 10.13 11.83
CA ARG A 74 4.02 11.45 12.41
C ARG A 74 3.47 11.58 13.82
N HIS A 75 2.23 11.13 14.07
CA HIS A 75 1.64 11.11 15.40
C HIS A 75 2.44 10.26 16.39
N ARG A 76 2.91 9.07 15.98
CA ARG A 76 3.76 8.21 16.83
C ARG A 76 5.11 8.82 17.17
N LYS A 77 5.69 9.63 16.27
CA LYS A 77 6.95 10.34 16.53
C LYS A 77 6.79 11.51 17.51
N ARG A 78 5.59 12.11 17.57
CA ARG A 78 5.31 13.28 18.42
C ARG A 78 4.99 12.93 19.87
N THR A 79 4.58 11.70 20.14
CA THR A 79 4.27 11.20 21.49
C THR A 79 5.42 10.46 22.18
N LYS A 80 6.60 10.42 21.56
CA LYS A 80 7.85 9.90 22.12
C LYS A 80 8.78 11.06 22.41
#